data_AF-F9W7A5-F1
#
_entry.id   AF-F9W7A5-F1
#
_cell.length_a   1.000
_cell.length_b   1.000
_cell.length_c   1.000
_cell.angle_alpha   90.00
_cell.angle_beta   90.00
_cell.angle_gamma   90.00
#
_symmetry.space_group_name_H-M   'P 1'
#
loop_
_entity.id
_entity.type
_entity.pdbx_description
1 polymer ?
#
loop_
_entity_poly.entity_id
_entity_poly.type
_entity_poly.pdbx_seq_one_letter_code
_entity_poly.pdbx_strand_id
1 'polypeptide(L)'
;MTVLLGIRMKALVLGMVVVLSVVMSLGSGHNEDAFKVLCDVLRSTERLLSTNTISEPSKSVLEEALYGKSGRILTVKNGMVSVNRNSICQTNRGLLCTFYGGGARNYGCFAESLAGTLLCTCTPGQSGGSKGFCGLENFQNADAWTVGGRTPLEQKENLFQKVWDNVIKKCSHGNGNVHSTEDKVGDLETAVQKVRGTLKQGPRGKNNFFYLGEPVGCNGCSGSNPRDVCAAYHTGRTNDKHTVHIPWANTIENALSDLKKALKPKAPETVSVPATLAASATTTTETQTIFPTKPSDPSTTTNTTEQGNTEDGHHTETEAPAHQSSPKSRSKRSTAESPTATSTATEDTSTIGEPEILDPTAAPFPLADGADILTPLGLFMAASSFF
;
A
#
# COMPACT_ATOMS: atom_id res chain seq x y z
N MET A 1 -43.34 1.41 68.77
CA MET A 1 -43.04 1.60 67.34
C MET A 1 -41.92 2.62 67.18
N THR A 2 -40.67 2.17 67.06
CA THR A 2 -39.59 2.89 66.35
C THR A 2 -38.42 1.92 66.19
N VAL A 3 -38.26 1.33 65.00
CA VAL A 3 -37.12 0.47 64.67
C VAL A 3 -36.12 1.32 63.89
N LEU A 4 -34.97 1.59 64.50
CA LEU A 4 -33.85 2.33 63.91
C LEU A 4 -33.10 1.41 62.94
N LEU A 5 -33.16 1.74 61.64
CA LEU A 5 -32.36 1.12 60.58
C LEU A 5 -30.92 1.65 60.64
N GLY A 6 -30.02 0.84 61.19
CA GLY A 6 -28.58 1.08 61.16
C GLY A 6 -27.99 0.75 59.79
N ILE A 7 -27.61 1.78 59.03
CA ILE A 7 -26.85 1.63 57.78
C ILE A 7 -25.36 1.51 58.14
N ARG A 8 -24.79 0.31 57.99
CA ARG A 8 -23.34 0.09 58.06
C ARG A 8 -22.69 0.49 56.73
N MET A 9 -22.02 1.65 56.69
CA MET A 9 -21.11 2.00 55.60
C MET A 9 -19.88 1.07 55.65
N LYS A 10 -19.77 0.15 54.69
CA LYS A 10 -18.51 -0.54 54.41
C LYS A 10 -17.75 0.31 53.40
N ALA A 11 -16.67 0.94 53.86
CA ALA A 11 -15.74 1.67 53.02
C ALA A 11 -15.10 0.72 52.00
N LEU A 12 -15.49 0.84 50.73
CA LEU A 12 -14.80 0.22 49.61
C LEU A 12 -13.57 1.09 49.27
N VAL A 13 -12.43 0.71 49.81
CA VAL A 13 -11.12 1.25 49.41
C VAL A 13 -10.78 0.63 48.06
N LEU A 14 -11.24 1.25 46.98
CA LEU A 14 -10.79 0.99 45.61
C LEU A 14 -9.40 1.61 45.45
N GLY A 15 -8.36 0.80 45.71
CA GLY A 15 -6.99 1.15 45.37
C GLY A 15 -6.85 1.24 43.85
N MET A 16 -6.88 2.46 43.30
CA MET A 16 -6.43 2.72 41.94
C MET A 16 -4.93 2.46 41.86
N VAL A 17 -4.55 1.29 41.37
CA VAL A 17 -3.20 1.05 40.86
C VAL A 17 -3.08 1.84 39.57
N VAL A 18 -2.63 3.09 39.68
CA VAL A 18 -2.22 3.89 38.54
C VAL A 18 -0.91 3.29 38.04
N VAL A 19 -1.02 2.37 37.08
CA VAL A 19 0.12 1.92 36.28
C VAL A 19 0.57 3.13 35.46
N LEU A 20 1.52 3.88 36.01
CA LEU A 20 2.31 4.88 35.30
C LEU A 20 3.19 4.14 34.31
N SER A 21 2.59 3.72 33.19
CA SER A 21 3.32 3.34 31.99
C SER A 21 4.05 4.59 31.53
N VAL A 22 5.33 4.70 31.90
CA VAL A 22 6.23 5.72 31.38
C VAL A 22 6.38 5.42 29.88
N VAL A 23 5.47 6.00 29.08
CA VAL A 23 5.64 6.07 27.64
C VAL A 23 6.86 6.96 27.45
N MET A 24 8.01 6.34 27.18
CA MET A 24 9.18 7.06 26.70
C MET A 24 8.75 7.79 25.43
N SER A 25 8.47 9.10 25.54
CA SER A 25 8.33 9.98 24.39
C SER A 25 9.71 10.15 23.76
N LEU A 26 10.18 9.11 23.09
CA LEU A 26 11.17 9.22 22.03
C LEU A 26 10.67 10.32 21.09
N GLY A 27 11.50 11.34 20.87
CA GLY A 27 11.08 12.58 20.23
C GLY A 27 10.25 12.33 18.97
N SER A 28 9.07 12.93 18.90
CA SER A 28 8.10 12.72 17.83
C SER A 28 8.72 13.09 16.47
N GLY A 29 8.98 12.07 15.66
CA GLY A 29 9.32 12.20 14.25
C GLY A 29 8.15 12.69 13.41
N HIS A 30 8.42 13.02 12.15
CA HIS A 30 7.37 13.42 11.21
C HIS A 30 6.52 12.20 10.83
N ASN A 31 5.21 12.40 10.63
CA ASN A 31 4.28 11.38 10.13
C ASN A 31 4.06 10.13 11.01
N GLU A 32 4.41 10.14 12.29
CA GLU A 32 4.27 8.94 13.16
C GLU A 32 2.83 8.41 13.26
N ASP A 33 1.84 9.29 13.40
CA ASP A 33 0.43 8.87 13.48
C ASP A 33 -0.03 8.17 12.21
N ALA A 34 0.33 8.73 11.04
CA ALA A 34 0.02 8.16 9.74
C ALA A 34 0.73 6.83 9.55
N PHE A 35 2.01 6.76 9.92
CA PHE A 35 2.80 5.54 9.86
C PHE A 35 2.19 4.42 10.70
N LYS A 36 1.77 4.74 11.93
CA LYS A 36 1.16 3.77 12.84
C LYS A 36 -0.08 3.12 12.23
N VAL A 37 -1.01 3.92 11.69
CA VAL A 37 -2.23 3.36 11.09
C VAL A 37 -1.96 2.60 9.79
N LEU A 38 -0.94 3.01 9.01
CA LEU A 38 -0.49 2.26 7.84
C LEU A 38 0.14 0.91 8.22
N CYS A 39 0.97 0.87 9.26
CA CYS A 39 1.53 -0.38 9.81
C CYS A 39 0.42 -1.32 10.31
N ASP A 40 -0.62 -0.79 10.95
CA ASP A 40 -1.74 -1.61 11.42
C ASP A 40 -2.43 -2.29 10.22
N VAL A 41 -2.65 -1.59 9.11
CA VAL A 41 -3.18 -2.19 7.87
C VAL A 41 -2.24 -3.25 7.32
N LEU A 42 -0.95 -2.92 7.18
CA LEU A 42 0.05 -3.85 6.63
C LEU A 42 0.07 -5.15 7.44
N ARG A 43 0.22 -5.03 8.77
CA ARG A 43 0.28 -6.17 9.69
C ARG A 43 -1.01 -7.00 9.67
N SER A 44 -2.17 -6.36 9.73
CA SER A 44 -3.45 -7.07 9.70
C SER A 44 -3.65 -7.81 8.38
N THR A 45 -3.23 -7.21 7.26
CA THR A 45 -3.32 -7.85 5.96
C THR A 45 -2.35 -9.03 5.83
N GLU A 46 -1.10 -8.88 6.25
CA GLU A 46 -0.12 -9.98 6.26
C GLU A 46 -0.58 -11.17 7.11
N ARG A 47 -1.15 -10.91 8.29
CA ARG A 47 -1.74 -11.94 9.16
C ARG A 47 -2.92 -12.68 8.55
N LEU A 48 -3.68 -11.99 7.68
CA LEU A 48 -4.78 -12.58 6.93
C LEU A 48 -4.25 -13.39 5.75
N LEU A 49 -3.26 -12.86 5.02
CA LEU A 49 -2.55 -13.54 3.92
C LEU A 49 -1.85 -14.83 4.35
N SER A 50 -1.34 -14.87 5.59
CA SER A 50 -0.72 -16.07 6.16
C SER A 50 -1.72 -17.18 6.52
N THR A 51 -3.01 -17.00 6.28
CA THR A 51 -4.03 -18.03 6.53
C THR A 51 -4.27 -18.88 5.30
N ASN A 52 -4.52 -20.16 5.51
CA ASN A 52 -4.93 -21.09 4.45
C ASN A 52 -6.44 -21.05 4.18
N THR A 53 -7.18 -20.21 4.89
CA THR A 53 -8.66 -20.13 4.81
C THR A 53 -9.16 -19.21 3.71
N ILE A 54 -8.31 -18.31 3.20
CA ILE A 54 -8.67 -17.39 2.11
C ILE A 54 -8.29 -18.00 0.76
N SER A 55 -9.13 -17.80 -0.25
CA SER A 55 -8.91 -18.31 -1.60
C SER A 55 -7.76 -17.57 -2.30
N GLU A 56 -7.09 -18.24 -3.23
CA GLU A 56 -5.98 -17.64 -4.01
C GLU A 56 -6.38 -16.36 -4.76
N PRO A 57 -7.58 -16.25 -5.38
CA PRO A 57 -8.01 -14.98 -5.98
C PRO A 57 -8.08 -13.83 -4.96
N SER A 58 -8.61 -14.08 -3.76
CA SER A 58 -8.67 -13.06 -2.70
C SER A 58 -7.28 -12.70 -2.17
N LYS A 59 -6.38 -13.67 -2.05
CA LYS A 59 -4.97 -13.41 -1.69
C LYS A 59 -4.30 -12.49 -2.69
N SER A 60 -4.39 -12.84 -3.99
CA SER A 60 -3.81 -12.06 -5.08
C SER A 60 -4.30 -10.61 -5.08
N VAL A 61 -5.61 -10.38 -4.89
CA VAL A 61 -6.19 -9.02 -4.81
C VAL A 61 -5.64 -8.23 -3.62
N LEU A 62 -5.51 -8.87 -2.44
CA LEU A 62 -4.95 -8.23 -1.25
C LEU A 62 -3.45 -7.95 -1.42
N GLU A 63 -2.69 -8.87 -2.01
CA GLU A 63 -1.27 -8.69 -2.32
C GLU A 63 -1.05 -7.53 -3.30
N GLU A 64 -1.85 -7.42 -4.36
CA GLU A 64 -1.76 -6.29 -5.30
C GLU A 64 -2.05 -4.95 -4.60
N ALA A 65 -3.04 -4.91 -3.70
CA ALA A 65 -3.36 -3.71 -2.92
C ALA A 65 -2.22 -3.33 -1.97
N LEU A 66 -1.58 -4.31 -1.34
CA LEU A 66 -0.45 -4.07 -0.44
C LEU A 66 0.80 -3.63 -1.19
N TYR A 67 1.22 -4.44 -2.14
CA TYR A 67 2.58 -4.42 -2.67
C TYR A 67 2.67 -3.80 -4.07
N GLY A 68 1.53 -3.49 -4.69
CA GLY A 68 1.46 -2.97 -6.04
C GLY A 68 1.30 -4.07 -7.08
N LYS A 69 0.60 -3.73 -8.15
CA LYS A 69 0.31 -4.65 -9.26
C LYS A 69 1.53 -4.83 -10.17
N SER A 70 1.74 -6.05 -10.65
CA SER A 70 2.79 -6.35 -11.63
C SER A 70 2.72 -5.43 -12.86
N GLY A 71 3.88 -4.97 -13.33
CA GLY A 71 3.98 -4.03 -14.46
C GLY A 71 3.65 -2.57 -14.14
N ARG A 72 3.32 -2.25 -12.88
CA ARG A 72 3.22 -0.85 -12.41
C ARG A 72 4.59 -0.29 -12.03
N ILE A 73 4.62 1.01 -11.76
CA ILE A 73 5.87 1.75 -11.48
C ILE A 73 6.59 1.25 -10.24
N LEU A 74 5.84 0.76 -9.25
CA LEU A 74 6.34 0.28 -7.98
C LEU A 74 5.68 -1.07 -7.69
N THR A 75 6.51 -2.05 -7.43
CA THR A 75 6.09 -3.37 -6.98
C THR A 75 7.02 -3.84 -5.88
N VAL A 76 6.47 -4.45 -4.83
CA VAL A 76 7.25 -5.15 -3.81
C VAL A 76 7.00 -6.64 -3.95
N LYS A 77 8.04 -7.44 -4.16
CA LYS A 77 7.90 -8.89 -4.27
C LYS A 77 8.96 -9.55 -3.40
N ASN A 78 8.53 -10.43 -2.49
CA ASN A 78 9.41 -11.12 -1.54
C ASN A 78 10.28 -10.14 -0.75
N GLY A 79 9.71 -9.00 -0.35
CA GLY A 79 10.43 -7.93 0.34
C GLY A 79 11.33 -7.06 -0.55
N MET A 80 11.52 -7.40 -1.82
CA MET A 80 12.31 -6.60 -2.76
C MET A 80 11.45 -5.55 -3.46
N VAL A 81 11.85 -4.29 -3.35
CA VAL A 81 11.29 -3.15 -4.05
C VAL A 81 11.85 -3.11 -5.47
N SER A 82 10.97 -3.09 -6.46
CA SER A 82 11.34 -2.86 -7.85
C SER A 82 10.64 -1.61 -8.37
N VAL A 83 11.42 -0.74 -9.01
CA VAL A 83 10.92 0.47 -9.66
C VAL A 83 11.08 0.36 -11.16
N ASN A 84 9.95 0.30 -11.86
CA ASN A 84 9.93 0.16 -13.31
C ASN A 84 9.68 1.48 -14.01
N ARG A 85 10.37 1.70 -15.13
CA ARG A 85 10.08 2.82 -16.03
C ARG A 85 8.75 2.59 -16.74
N ASN A 86 7.66 3.08 -16.18
CA ASN A 86 6.38 3.05 -16.87
C ASN A 86 6.16 4.37 -17.61
N SER A 87 5.97 4.33 -18.93
CA SER A 87 5.72 5.51 -19.79
C SER A 87 4.47 6.30 -19.37
N ILE A 88 3.58 5.64 -18.63
CA ILE A 88 2.31 6.15 -18.16
C ILE A 88 2.50 7.08 -16.96
N CYS A 89 3.47 6.80 -16.07
CA CYS A 89 3.65 7.49 -14.79
C CYS A 89 4.72 8.57 -14.84
N GLN A 90 4.49 9.66 -14.11
CA GLN A 90 5.44 10.77 -13.99
C GLN A 90 6.57 10.41 -13.01
N THR A 91 7.78 10.95 -13.18
CA THR A 91 8.90 10.68 -12.24
C THR A 91 8.93 11.62 -11.04
N ASN A 92 8.12 12.68 -11.06
CA ASN A 92 8.07 13.68 -10.00
C ASN A 92 7.39 13.09 -8.75
N ARG A 93 8.06 13.15 -7.60
CA ARG A 93 7.54 12.67 -6.31
C ARG A 93 6.13 13.15 -6.00
N GLY A 94 5.87 14.45 -6.14
CA GLY A 94 4.55 15.03 -5.87
C GLY A 94 3.47 14.43 -6.76
N LEU A 95 3.81 14.11 -8.01
CA LEU A 95 2.89 13.48 -8.96
C LEU A 95 2.71 11.98 -8.69
N LEU A 96 3.75 11.29 -8.19
CA LEU A 96 3.69 9.88 -7.79
C LEU A 96 2.91 9.65 -6.49
N CYS A 97 2.98 10.61 -5.57
CA CYS A 97 2.37 10.54 -4.25
C CYS A 97 1.02 11.26 -4.17
N THR A 98 0.51 11.81 -5.27
CA THR A 98 -0.80 12.48 -5.32
C THR A 98 -1.72 11.71 -6.26
N PHE A 99 -2.68 10.98 -5.72
CA PHE A 99 -3.64 10.21 -6.49
C PHE A 99 -4.85 11.05 -6.94
N TYR A 100 -5.18 10.94 -8.24
CA TYR A 100 -6.29 11.63 -8.87
C TYR A 100 -7.08 10.68 -9.78
N GLY A 101 -8.23 10.21 -9.32
CA GLY A 101 -9.02 9.16 -9.99
C GLY A 101 -9.89 9.60 -11.17
N GLY A 102 -9.55 10.64 -11.92
CA GLY A 102 -10.46 11.18 -12.94
C GLY A 102 -9.84 12.05 -14.04
N GLY A 103 -8.57 11.85 -14.38
CA GLY A 103 -7.90 12.66 -15.41
C GLY A 103 -7.06 11.79 -16.36
N ALA A 104 -6.80 12.32 -17.57
CA ALA A 104 -5.95 11.67 -18.58
C ALA A 104 -4.48 11.51 -18.17
N ARG A 105 -4.11 11.95 -16.96
CA ARG A 105 -2.74 11.92 -16.45
C ARG A 105 -2.67 10.94 -15.29
N ASN A 106 -1.74 9.99 -15.38
CA ASN A 106 -1.57 8.92 -14.40
C ASN A 106 -0.79 9.44 -13.20
N TYR A 107 -1.51 10.16 -12.35
CA TYR A 107 -1.04 10.64 -11.07
C TYR A 107 -1.26 9.58 -10.00
N GLY A 108 -0.38 9.54 -9.01
CA GLY A 108 -0.55 8.71 -7.83
C GLY A 108 -0.05 7.29 -7.96
N CYS A 109 0.78 6.97 -8.96
CA CYS A 109 1.20 5.59 -9.20
C CYS A 109 1.91 4.93 -8.00
N PHE A 110 2.49 5.69 -7.07
CA PHE A 110 2.95 5.14 -5.78
C PHE A 110 1.80 5.08 -4.76
N ALA A 111 0.97 6.13 -4.69
CA ALA A 111 -0.18 6.18 -3.78
C ALA A 111 -1.29 5.15 -4.10
N GLU A 112 -1.23 4.45 -5.23
CA GLU A 112 -2.12 3.36 -5.62
C GLU A 112 -2.01 2.11 -4.74
N SER A 113 -0.82 1.83 -4.17
CA SER A 113 -0.59 0.69 -3.27
C SER A 113 -0.29 1.14 -1.84
N LEU A 114 -0.48 0.25 -0.86
CA LEU A 114 -0.10 0.55 0.52
C LEU A 114 1.42 0.76 0.64
N ALA A 115 2.22 -0.09 0.00
CA ALA A 115 3.67 0.00 0.00
C ALA A 115 4.14 1.34 -0.57
N GLY A 116 3.59 1.78 -1.71
CA GLY A 116 3.94 3.08 -2.26
C GLY A 116 3.45 4.25 -1.41
N THR A 117 2.32 4.11 -0.72
CA THR A 117 1.85 5.09 0.27
C THR A 117 2.81 5.21 1.46
N LEU A 118 3.30 4.08 1.97
CA LEU A 118 4.34 4.03 3.01
C LEU A 118 5.65 4.69 2.52
N LEU A 119 6.09 4.39 1.30
CA LEU A 119 7.26 5.06 0.72
C LEU A 119 7.05 6.57 0.56
N CYS A 120 5.88 7.02 0.11
CA CYS A 120 5.54 8.43 -0.03
C CYS A 120 5.62 9.19 1.31
N THR A 121 5.16 8.57 2.39
CA THR A 121 5.06 9.16 3.73
C THR A 121 6.32 9.00 4.59
N CYS A 122 7.19 8.04 4.28
CA CYS A 122 8.37 7.73 5.08
C CYS A 122 9.71 8.00 4.39
N THR A 123 9.74 8.16 3.06
CA THR A 123 11.01 8.46 2.36
C THR A 123 11.39 9.93 2.58
N PRO A 124 12.63 10.25 3.02
CA PRO A 124 13.05 11.63 3.22
C PRO A 124 13.07 12.43 1.91
N GLY A 125 12.75 13.72 2.03
CA GLY A 125 12.80 14.69 0.95
C GLY A 125 14.09 15.52 0.92
N GLN A 126 14.11 16.60 0.13
CA GLN A 126 15.30 17.44 -0.06
C GLN A 126 15.79 18.09 1.24
N SER A 127 14.84 18.59 2.02
CA SER A 127 15.12 19.28 3.28
C SER A 127 14.97 18.34 4.47
N GLY A 128 15.41 17.08 4.31
CA GLY A 128 15.39 16.09 5.39
C GLY A 128 16.06 16.67 6.62
N GLY A 129 15.26 17.02 7.62
CA GLY A 129 15.77 17.51 8.89
C GLY A 129 16.53 16.39 9.60
N SER A 130 17.24 16.72 10.67
CA SER A 130 17.84 15.73 11.58
C SER A 130 16.83 14.80 12.27
N LYS A 131 15.53 14.97 11.99
CA LYS A 131 14.43 14.16 12.49
C LYS A 131 13.98 13.18 11.39
N GLY A 132 13.95 11.90 11.74
CA GLY A 132 13.43 10.86 10.87
C GLY A 132 11.94 11.03 10.54
N PHE A 133 11.55 10.49 9.39
CA PHE A 133 10.15 10.31 9.01
C PHE A 133 9.67 8.94 9.46
N CYS A 134 8.42 8.81 9.90
CA CYS A 134 7.86 7.57 10.42
C CYS A 134 8.66 7.01 11.62
N GLY A 135 9.34 7.91 12.34
CA GLY A 135 10.31 7.58 13.39
C GLY A 135 11.52 6.76 12.91
N LEU A 136 11.71 6.54 11.61
CA LEU A 136 12.80 5.74 11.06
C LEU A 136 14.15 6.43 11.32
N GLU A 137 15.24 5.66 11.28
CA GLU A 137 16.58 6.20 11.44
C GLU A 137 16.89 7.26 10.35
N ASN A 138 17.78 8.19 10.68
CA ASN A 138 18.16 9.24 9.75
C ASN A 138 18.90 8.65 8.55
N PHE A 139 18.34 8.83 7.36
CA PHE A 139 19.03 8.55 6.11
C PHE A 139 20.03 9.68 5.82
N GLN A 140 21.17 9.36 5.23
CA GLN A 140 22.14 10.38 4.85
C GLN A 140 21.58 11.23 3.71
N ASN A 141 21.88 12.55 3.72
CA ASN A 141 21.31 13.54 2.79
C ASN A 141 21.51 13.21 1.30
N ALA A 142 22.52 12.40 0.96
CA ALA A 142 22.78 11.96 -0.41
C ALA A 142 21.62 11.13 -1.01
N ASP A 143 20.80 10.52 -0.15
CA ASP A 143 19.71 9.63 -0.55
C ASP A 143 18.33 10.32 -0.47
N ALA A 144 18.24 11.64 -0.60
CA ALA A 144 16.94 12.32 -0.61
C ALA A 144 16.14 12.02 -1.90
N TRP A 145 14.82 11.87 -1.76
CA TRP A 145 13.90 11.82 -2.90
C TRP A 145 13.26 13.18 -3.12
N THR A 146 13.88 13.98 -4.00
CA THR A 146 13.55 15.39 -4.22
C THR A 146 12.67 15.61 -5.45
N VAL A 147 11.95 16.72 -5.49
CA VAL A 147 11.26 17.20 -6.70
C VAL A 147 12.28 17.63 -7.74
N GLY A 148 12.06 17.24 -8.99
CA GLY A 148 12.77 17.80 -10.15
C GLY A 148 14.24 17.38 -10.25
N GLY A 149 14.66 16.35 -9.50
CA GLY A 149 15.96 15.73 -9.71
C GLY A 149 16.06 15.19 -11.14
N ARG A 150 17.20 15.43 -11.80
CA ARG A 150 17.53 14.78 -13.09
C ARG A 150 17.80 13.29 -12.94
N THR A 151 17.92 12.82 -11.70
CA THR A 151 18.11 11.42 -11.34
C THR A 151 16.89 10.60 -11.73
N PRO A 152 17.04 9.60 -12.62
CA PRO A 152 15.98 8.64 -12.93
C PRO A 152 15.45 7.98 -11.65
N LEU A 153 14.15 7.65 -11.63
CA LEU A 153 13.50 7.09 -10.44
C LEU A 153 14.08 5.72 -10.06
N GLU A 154 14.53 4.97 -11.05
CA GLU A 154 15.18 3.66 -10.92
C GLU A 154 16.48 3.74 -10.11
N GLN A 155 17.21 4.86 -10.21
CA GLN A 155 18.41 5.11 -9.39
C GLN A 155 18.07 5.36 -7.91
N LYS A 156 16.79 5.47 -7.55
CA LYS A 156 16.31 5.58 -6.17
C LYS A 156 15.82 4.24 -5.60
N GLU A 157 15.91 3.14 -6.34
CA GLU A 157 15.48 1.82 -5.87
C GLU A 157 16.16 1.41 -4.57
N ASN A 158 17.48 1.60 -4.43
CA ASN A 158 18.21 1.32 -3.19
C ASN A 158 17.71 2.14 -1.99
N LEU A 159 17.35 3.41 -2.21
CA LEU A 159 16.74 4.24 -1.17
C LEU A 159 15.39 3.66 -0.77
N PHE A 160 14.53 3.33 -1.74
CA PHE A 160 13.20 2.79 -1.46
C PHE A 160 13.28 1.43 -0.78
N GLN A 161 14.20 0.56 -1.18
CA GLN A 161 14.48 -0.70 -0.51
C GLN A 161 14.83 -0.47 0.96
N LYS A 162 15.79 0.43 1.24
CA LYS A 162 16.21 0.72 2.62
C LYS A 162 15.08 1.30 3.48
N VAL A 163 14.23 2.17 2.90
CA VAL A 163 13.04 2.68 3.58
C VAL A 163 12.06 1.54 3.85
N TRP A 164 11.81 0.69 2.86
CA TRP A 164 10.91 -0.45 2.97
C TRP A 164 11.36 -1.46 4.03
N ASP A 165 12.63 -1.84 4.06
CA ASP A 165 13.19 -2.75 5.06
C ASP A 165 12.97 -2.22 6.49
N ASN A 166 13.18 -0.91 6.67
CA ASN A 166 12.94 -0.22 7.94
C ASN A 166 11.45 -0.18 8.31
N VAL A 167 10.57 0.00 7.31
CA VAL A 167 9.12 -0.08 7.50
C VAL A 167 8.72 -1.47 7.96
N ILE A 168 9.14 -2.53 7.26
CA ILE A 168 8.86 -3.92 7.63
C ILE A 168 9.38 -4.21 9.04
N LYS A 169 10.65 -3.91 9.34
CA LYS A 169 11.24 -4.12 10.67
C LYS A 169 10.41 -3.50 11.80
N LYS A 170 9.86 -2.31 11.58
CA LYS A 170 9.03 -1.62 12.57
C LYS A 170 7.59 -2.12 12.63
N CYS A 171 6.96 -2.39 11.48
CA CYS A 171 5.58 -2.86 11.47
C CYS A 171 5.45 -4.31 11.98
N SER A 172 6.49 -5.15 11.83
CA SER A 172 6.50 -6.56 12.26
C SER A 172 6.51 -6.78 13.78
N HIS A 173 6.69 -5.74 14.59
CA HIS A 173 6.65 -5.86 16.05
C HIS A 173 5.21 -6.07 16.55
N GLY A 174 4.85 -7.32 16.83
CA GLY A 174 3.64 -7.67 17.56
C GLY A 174 3.32 -9.15 17.49
N ASN A 175 3.64 -9.88 18.57
CA ASN A 175 3.19 -11.26 18.78
C ASN A 175 1.66 -11.23 18.86
N GLY A 176 1.01 -11.54 17.73
CA GLY A 176 -0.44 -11.68 17.69
C GLY A 176 -0.83 -12.95 18.41
N ASN A 177 -1.84 -12.87 19.26
CA ASN A 177 -2.53 -14.06 19.74
C ASN A 177 -3.14 -14.80 18.54
N VAL A 178 -3.37 -16.10 18.68
CA VAL A 178 -4.08 -16.88 17.66
C VAL A 178 -5.53 -16.41 17.60
N HIS A 179 -5.87 -15.64 16.57
CA HIS A 179 -7.20 -15.12 16.31
C HIS A 179 -7.89 -15.94 15.21
N SER A 180 -9.23 -16.02 15.27
CA SER A 180 -10.04 -16.62 14.20
C SER A 180 -9.89 -15.84 12.89
N THR A 181 -10.26 -16.43 11.76
CA THR A 181 -10.22 -15.73 10.46
C THR A 181 -11.21 -14.55 10.46
N GLU A 182 -12.36 -14.71 11.12
CA GLU A 182 -13.37 -13.67 11.31
C GLU A 182 -12.81 -12.47 12.08
N ASP A 183 -12.10 -12.72 13.18
CA ASP A 183 -11.44 -11.67 13.97
C ASP A 183 -10.40 -10.92 13.12
N LYS A 184 -9.57 -11.65 12.36
CA LYS A 184 -8.56 -11.04 11.48
C LYS A 184 -9.18 -10.15 10.39
N VAL A 185 -10.31 -10.57 9.82
CA VAL A 185 -11.07 -9.76 8.86
C VAL A 185 -11.61 -8.49 9.54
N GLY A 186 -12.14 -8.60 10.75
CA GLY A 186 -12.60 -7.44 11.54
C GLY A 186 -11.49 -6.47 11.93
N ASP A 187 -10.31 -6.99 12.30
CA ASP A 187 -9.12 -6.20 12.61
C ASP A 187 -8.63 -5.42 11.39
N LEU A 188 -8.59 -6.06 10.21
CA LEU A 188 -8.18 -5.39 8.97
C LEU A 188 -9.18 -4.31 8.55
N GLU A 189 -10.48 -4.59 8.63
CA GLU A 189 -11.52 -3.57 8.37
C GLU A 189 -11.35 -2.36 9.29
N THR A 190 -11.17 -2.61 10.59
CA THR A 190 -10.95 -1.56 11.59
C THR A 190 -9.69 -0.74 11.27
N ALA A 191 -8.59 -1.39 10.86
CA ALA A 191 -7.36 -0.72 10.48
C ALA A 191 -7.56 0.20 9.27
N VAL A 192 -8.25 -0.27 8.23
CA VAL A 192 -8.55 0.54 7.03
C VAL A 192 -9.43 1.74 7.38
N GLN A 193 -10.46 1.55 8.23
CA GLN A 193 -11.31 2.66 8.67
C GLN A 193 -10.54 3.71 9.49
N LYS A 194 -9.57 3.27 10.32
CA LYS A 194 -8.69 4.21 11.04
C LYS A 194 -7.89 5.07 10.08
N VAL A 195 -7.35 4.51 8.98
CA VAL A 195 -6.65 5.30 7.96
C VAL A 195 -7.54 6.41 7.41
N ARG A 196 -8.78 6.10 7.00
CA ARG A 196 -9.76 7.10 6.55
C ARG A 196 -10.03 8.15 7.63
N GLY A 197 -10.13 7.72 8.89
CA GLY A 197 -10.30 8.59 10.04
C GLY A 197 -9.15 9.59 10.25
N THR A 198 -7.92 9.20 9.93
CA THR A 198 -6.69 10.02 10.09
C THR A 198 -6.41 10.99 8.94
N LEU A 199 -7.13 10.89 7.82
CA LEU A 199 -6.95 11.80 6.70
C LEU A 199 -7.18 13.25 7.12
N LYS A 200 -6.24 14.13 6.74
CA LYS A 200 -6.29 15.57 7.01
C LYS A 200 -6.73 16.30 5.76
N GLN A 201 -7.74 17.17 5.88
CA GLN A 201 -8.18 18.00 4.77
C GLN A 201 -7.11 19.06 4.45
N GLY A 202 -6.86 19.30 3.15
CA GLY A 202 -6.02 20.39 2.69
C GLY A 202 -6.54 21.79 3.03
N PRO A 203 -5.71 22.83 2.84
CA PRO A 203 -6.16 24.21 2.95
C PRO A 203 -7.39 24.48 2.06
N ARG A 204 -8.46 24.99 2.67
CA ARG A 204 -9.74 25.28 1.99
C ARG A 204 -9.53 26.23 0.80
N GLY A 205 -10.26 25.97 -0.27
CA GLY A 205 -10.35 26.86 -1.44
C GLY A 205 -9.20 26.79 -2.44
N LYS A 206 -8.24 25.88 -2.26
CA LYS A 206 -7.14 25.70 -3.23
C LYS A 206 -7.06 24.29 -3.80
N ASN A 207 -7.31 23.26 -2.99
CA ASN A 207 -7.02 21.88 -3.37
C ASN A 207 -8.09 20.92 -2.78
N ASN A 208 -8.82 20.18 -3.62
CA ASN A 208 -9.78 19.15 -3.21
C ASN A 208 -9.07 17.84 -2.85
N PHE A 209 -8.12 17.91 -1.91
CA PHE A 209 -7.29 16.77 -1.52
C PHE A 209 -7.33 16.51 -0.03
N PHE A 210 -7.29 15.22 0.30
CA PHE A 210 -7.02 14.72 1.64
C PHE A 210 -5.63 14.12 1.70
N TYR A 211 -4.97 14.32 2.83
CA TYR A 211 -3.57 13.98 3.01
C TYR A 211 -3.41 12.94 4.12
N LEU A 212 -2.56 11.98 3.86
CA LEU A 212 -2.02 11.06 4.84
C LEU A 212 -0.59 11.48 5.16
N GLY A 213 -0.33 11.77 6.44
CA GLY A 213 0.91 12.39 6.92
C GLY A 213 0.68 13.81 7.46
N GLU A 214 1.67 14.67 7.30
CA GLU A 214 1.56 16.08 7.66
C GLU A 214 0.78 16.86 6.61
N PRO A 215 -0.04 17.84 7.05
CA PRO A 215 -0.79 18.68 6.13
C PRO A 215 0.18 19.57 5.36
N VAL A 216 0.09 19.47 4.05
CA VAL A 216 0.96 20.18 3.11
C VAL A 216 0.60 21.64 2.96
N GLY A 217 1.63 22.43 2.69
CA GLY A 217 1.47 23.77 2.14
C GLY A 217 1.00 23.72 0.67
N CYS A 218 1.34 24.75 -0.10
CA CYS A 218 0.91 24.85 -1.50
C CYS A 218 1.59 23.84 -2.46
N ASN A 219 2.64 23.14 -2.02
CA ASN A 219 3.51 22.33 -2.88
C ASN A 219 3.09 20.87 -3.04
N GLY A 220 1.99 20.45 -2.39
CA GLY A 220 1.57 19.04 -2.36
C GLY A 220 2.66 18.12 -1.80
N CYS A 221 2.58 16.81 -2.07
CA CYS A 221 3.49 15.80 -1.53
C CYS A 221 4.87 15.75 -2.21
N SER A 222 5.48 16.93 -2.35
CA SER A 222 6.74 17.18 -3.03
C SER A 222 7.96 16.64 -2.29
N GLY A 223 7.92 16.58 -0.95
CA GLY A 223 9.11 16.36 -0.12
C GLY A 223 10.11 17.52 -0.18
N SER A 224 9.74 18.71 -0.67
CA SER A 224 10.62 19.88 -0.63
C SER A 224 10.84 20.38 0.80
N ASN A 225 9.85 20.20 1.67
CA ASN A 225 9.92 20.47 3.10
C ASN A 225 9.52 19.21 3.89
N PRO A 226 9.91 19.08 5.18
CA PRO A 226 9.46 17.97 6.02
C PRO A 226 7.94 17.84 6.12
N ARG A 227 7.21 18.97 6.06
CA ARG A 227 5.74 19.00 6.03
C ARG A 227 5.12 18.53 4.71
N ASP A 228 5.94 18.43 3.67
CA ASP A 228 5.52 18.07 2.32
C ASP A 228 5.80 16.59 1.98
N VAL A 229 6.12 15.78 2.99
CA VAL A 229 6.27 14.32 2.89
C VAL A 229 4.93 13.69 3.26
N CYS A 230 4.13 13.33 2.25
CA CYS A 230 2.78 12.81 2.44
C CYS A 230 2.35 11.90 1.28
N ALA A 231 1.17 11.31 1.40
CA ALA A 231 0.37 10.84 0.27
C ALA A 231 -0.92 11.67 0.20
N ALA A 232 -1.37 12.02 -1.01
CA ALA A 232 -2.55 12.84 -1.24
C ALA A 232 -3.58 12.11 -2.10
N TYR A 233 -4.86 12.29 -1.80
CA TYR A 233 -5.97 11.65 -2.48
C TYR A 233 -7.05 12.68 -2.81
N HIS A 234 -7.41 12.77 -4.08
CA HIS A 234 -8.44 13.70 -4.54
C HIS A 234 -9.84 13.26 -4.09
N THR A 235 -10.64 14.18 -3.55
CA THR A 235 -11.98 13.88 -3.01
C THR A 235 -13.11 14.08 -4.03
N GLY A 236 -12.81 14.55 -5.23
CA GLY A 236 -13.85 14.86 -6.21
C GLY A 236 -14.68 16.06 -5.76
N ARG A 237 -16.01 15.92 -5.75
CA ARG A 237 -16.97 16.98 -5.38
C ARG A 237 -17.35 17.00 -3.90
N THR A 238 -17.08 15.93 -3.16
CA THR A 238 -17.48 15.80 -1.76
C THR A 238 -16.37 16.30 -0.84
N ASN A 239 -16.72 16.86 0.31
CA ASN A 239 -15.75 17.26 1.35
C ASN A 239 -15.65 16.22 2.48
N ASP A 240 -16.15 14.99 2.25
CA ASP A 240 -16.19 13.94 3.26
C ASP A 240 -15.00 12.99 3.09
N LYS A 241 -14.15 12.93 4.12
CA LYS A 241 -12.98 12.04 4.18
C LYS A 241 -13.34 10.56 4.02
N HIS A 242 -14.54 10.15 4.42
CA HIS A 242 -14.98 8.76 4.31
C HIS A 242 -15.31 8.36 2.87
N THR A 243 -15.59 9.35 2.00
CA THR A 243 -15.89 9.13 0.58
C THR A 243 -14.65 9.25 -0.33
N VAL A 244 -13.49 9.59 0.23
CA VAL A 244 -12.25 9.75 -0.54
C VAL A 244 -11.85 8.42 -1.16
N HIS A 245 -11.56 8.43 -2.46
CA HIS A 245 -11.09 7.24 -3.16
C HIS A 245 -9.60 7.01 -2.89
N ILE A 246 -9.28 5.94 -2.16
CA ILE A 246 -7.92 5.50 -1.86
C ILE A 246 -7.78 4.10 -2.49
N PRO A 247 -7.07 3.94 -3.61
CA PRO A 247 -7.18 2.72 -4.42
C PRO A 247 -6.94 1.43 -3.64
N TRP A 248 -5.81 1.31 -2.94
CA TRP A 248 -5.50 0.13 -2.14
C TRP A 248 -6.52 -0.12 -1.02
N ALA A 249 -7.00 0.92 -0.34
CA ALA A 249 -7.95 0.77 0.76
C ALA A 249 -9.32 0.30 0.25
N ASN A 250 -9.79 0.90 -0.84
CA ASN A 250 -11.02 0.49 -1.52
C ASN A 250 -10.92 -0.97 -2.01
N THR A 251 -9.78 -1.37 -2.56
CA THR A 251 -9.54 -2.77 -2.97
C THR A 251 -9.60 -3.73 -1.78
N ILE A 252 -8.97 -3.37 -0.65
CA ILE A 252 -9.05 -4.18 0.58
C ILE A 252 -10.49 -4.27 1.09
N GLU A 253 -11.22 -3.16 1.17
CA GLU A 253 -12.63 -3.14 1.62
C GLU A 253 -13.52 -4.04 0.76
N ASN A 254 -13.34 -4.01 -0.56
CA ASN A 254 -14.06 -4.89 -1.49
C ASN A 254 -13.70 -6.36 -1.24
N ALA A 255 -12.41 -6.69 -1.14
CA ALA A 255 -11.97 -8.05 -0.84
C ALA A 255 -12.52 -8.57 0.50
N LEU A 256 -12.56 -7.72 1.53
CA LEU A 256 -13.15 -8.07 2.83
C LEU A 256 -14.65 -8.34 2.75
N SER A 257 -15.39 -7.59 1.93
CA SER A 257 -16.81 -7.82 1.69
C SER A 257 -17.06 -9.21 1.11
N ASP A 258 -16.23 -9.64 0.16
CA ASP A 258 -16.36 -10.95 -0.47
C ASP A 258 -15.90 -12.08 0.47
N LEU A 259 -14.83 -11.88 1.23
CA LEU A 259 -14.42 -12.81 2.30
C LEU A 259 -15.52 -13.01 3.34
N LYS A 260 -16.16 -11.94 3.80
CA LYS A 260 -17.28 -12.04 4.76
C LYS A 260 -18.47 -12.81 4.20
N LYS A 261 -18.76 -12.69 2.90
CA LYS A 261 -19.81 -13.49 2.26
C LYS A 261 -19.43 -14.97 2.22
N ALA A 262 -18.17 -15.29 1.94
CA ALA A 262 -17.67 -16.66 1.89
C ALA A 262 -17.59 -17.34 3.27
N LEU A 263 -17.34 -16.58 4.34
CA LEU A 263 -17.30 -17.09 5.72
C LEU A 263 -18.68 -17.36 6.31
N LYS A 264 -19.76 -16.80 5.73
CA LYS A 264 -21.11 -17.13 6.20
C LYS A 264 -21.37 -18.61 5.96
N PRO A 265 -21.85 -19.37 6.98
CA PRO A 265 -22.21 -20.76 6.78
C PRO A 265 -23.15 -20.84 5.59
N LYS A 266 -22.78 -21.62 4.57
CA LYS A 266 -23.71 -21.97 3.49
C LYS A 266 -24.90 -22.59 4.19
N ALA A 267 -26.06 -21.91 4.16
CA ALA A 267 -27.28 -22.46 4.73
C ALA A 267 -27.39 -23.90 4.23
N PRO A 268 -27.65 -24.88 5.11
CA PRO A 268 -27.69 -26.28 4.70
C PRO A 268 -28.59 -26.32 3.49
N GLU A 269 -28.01 -26.59 2.31
CA GLU A 269 -28.78 -26.76 1.09
C GLU A 269 -29.74 -27.85 1.48
N THR A 270 -31.02 -27.47 1.63
CA THR A 270 -32.08 -28.40 1.94
C THR A 270 -31.99 -29.39 0.80
N VAL A 271 -31.37 -30.53 1.06
CA VAL A 271 -31.24 -31.59 0.09
C VAL A 271 -32.69 -31.97 -0.13
N SER A 272 -33.26 -31.43 -1.18
CA SER A 272 -34.54 -31.82 -1.72
C SER A 272 -34.31 -33.28 -2.08
N VAL A 273 -34.55 -34.16 -1.11
CA VAL A 273 -34.49 -35.61 -1.30
C VAL A 273 -35.37 -35.82 -2.53
N PRO A 274 -34.81 -36.26 -3.67
CA PRO A 274 -35.62 -36.58 -4.82
C PRO A 274 -36.59 -37.64 -4.31
N ALA A 275 -37.89 -37.33 -4.38
CA ALA A 275 -38.93 -38.29 -4.08
C ALA A 275 -38.65 -39.52 -4.96
N THR A 276 -38.06 -40.54 -4.35
CA THR A 276 -37.72 -41.79 -5.00
C THR A 276 -39.06 -42.44 -5.30
N LEU A 277 -39.51 -42.31 -6.55
CA LEU A 277 -40.62 -43.09 -7.05
C LEU A 277 -40.25 -44.56 -6.93
N ALA A 278 -41.20 -45.31 -6.39
CA ALA A 278 -41.09 -46.70 -6.00
C ALA A 278 -40.51 -47.60 -7.10
N ALA A 279 -39.83 -48.63 -6.62
CA ALA A 279 -39.22 -49.72 -7.36
C ALA A 279 -40.16 -50.38 -8.39
N SER A 280 -39.63 -50.57 -9.60
CA SER A 280 -39.95 -51.75 -10.41
C SER A 280 -38.71 -52.61 -10.46
N ALA A 281 -38.81 -53.78 -9.84
CA ALA A 281 -37.81 -54.83 -9.87
C ALA A 281 -37.66 -55.38 -11.28
N THR A 282 -36.44 -55.48 -11.80
CA THR A 282 -36.07 -56.63 -12.64
C THR A 282 -34.58 -56.93 -12.50
N THR A 283 -34.36 -58.19 -12.17
CA THR A 283 -33.16 -58.98 -11.96
C THR A 283 -32.20 -58.98 -13.15
N THR A 284 -31.07 -59.69 -12.96
CA THR A 284 -30.20 -60.37 -13.95
C THR A 284 -29.01 -59.52 -14.43
N THR A 285 -27.72 -59.91 -14.47
CA THR A 285 -26.91 -61.08 -14.10
C THR A 285 -25.48 -60.80 -14.62
N GLU A 286 -24.44 -61.41 -13.99
CA GLU A 286 -23.09 -61.66 -14.55
C GLU A 286 -22.19 -60.44 -14.91
N THR A 287 -20.86 -60.49 -14.93
CA THR A 287 -19.85 -61.52 -14.68
C THR A 287 -18.53 -60.84 -14.36
N GLN A 288 -17.72 -61.55 -13.57
CA GLN A 288 -16.32 -61.34 -13.23
C GLN A 288 -15.45 -60.73 -14.35
N THR A 289 -14.42 -59.97 -13.98
CA THR A 289 -13.05 -60.21 -14.49
C THR A 289 -12.02 -59.70 -13.48
N ILE A 290 -11.16 -60.62 -13.06
CA ILE A 290 -10.02 -60.48 -12.17
C ILE A 290 -8.75 -60.41 -13.03
N PHE A 291 -7.69 -59.79 -12.50
CA PHE A 291 -6.24 -59.88 -12.84
C PHE A 291 -5.67 -58.84 -13.83
N PRO A 292 -4.33 -58.66 -13.93
CA PRO A 292 -3.28 -58.58 -12.89
C PRO A 292 -2.19 -57.47 -13.13
N THR A 293 -1.41 -57.18 -12.09
CA THR A 293 0.06 -56.95 -12.03
C THR A 293 0.85 -56.51 -13.29
N LYS A 294 1.60 -55.39 -13.20
CA LYS A 294 3.09 -55.40 -13.27
C LYS A 294 3.78 -54.03 -13.01
N PRO A 295 5.04 -54.03 -12.52
CA PRO A 295 5.89 -52.87 -12.22
C PRO A 295 6.84 -52.55 -13.38
N SER A 296 7.51 -51.39 -13.36
CA SER A 296 8.92 -51.19 -13.78
C SER A 296 9.35 -49.72 -13.58
N ASP A 297 10.33 -49.49 -12.71
CA ASP A 297 11.37 -48.48 -12.93
C ASP A 297 12.30 -48.97 -14.07
N PRO A 298 12.94 -48.06 -14.83
CA PRO A 298 14.36 -47.82 -14.54
C PRO A 298 14.86 -46.39 -14.76
N SER A 299 15.81 -46.04 -13.90
CA SER A 299 17.01 -45.21 -14.07
C SER A 299 17.26 -44.52 -15.41
N THR A 300 17.63 -43.23 -15.36
CA THR A 300 18.73 -42.71 -16.19
C THR A 300 19.53 -41.61 -15.47
N THR A 301 20.83 -41.81 -15.57
CA THR A 301 22.00 -41.14 -14.97
C THR A 301 22.45 -39.91 -15.78
N THR A 302 23.37 -39.12 -15.18
CA THR A 302 24.40 -38.28 -15.84
C THR A 302 23.92 -36.93 -16.45
N ASN A 303 24.57 -35.78 -16.29
CA ASN A 303 25.98 -35.47 -16.10
C ASN A 303 26.21 -34.18 -15.30
N THR A 304 27.25 -34.23 -14.47
CA THR A 304 28.12 -33.16 -14.02
C THR A 304 28.72 -32.39 -15.19
N THR A 305 28.77 -31.07 -15.11
CA THR A 305 29.92 -30.28 -15.60
C THR A 305 30.13 -29.06 -14.69
N GLU A 306 31.22 -29.10 -13.95
CA GLU A 306 31.91 -27.93 -13.40
C GLU A 306 32.60 -27.17 -14.54
N GLN A 307 32.44 -25.85 -14.57
CA GLN A 307 33.41 -24.89 -15.11
C GLN A 307 32.95 -23.51 -14.58
N GLY A 308 33.62 -22.82 -13.67
CA GLY A 308 35.06 -22.60 -13.63
C GLY A 308 35.39 -21.49 -14.61
N ASN A 309 35.37 -20.24 -14.16
CA ASN A 309 36.41 -19.27 -14.50
C ASN A 309 36.33 -17.98 -13.67
N THR A 310 37.45 -17.78 -13.00
CA THR A 310 38.01 -16.62 -12.30
C THR A 310 38.38 -15.51 -13.29
N GLU A 311 38.19 -14.25 -12.90
CA GLU A 311 38.95 -13.05 -13.30
C GLU A 311 38.42 -11.94 -12.36
N ASP A 312 39.05 -11.55 -11.25
CA ASP A 312 40.40 -11.02 -11.01
C ASP A 312 40.79 -9.83 -11.90
N GLY A 313 40.93 -8.66 -11.26
CA GLY A 313 41.70 -7.52 -11.74
C GLY A 313 40.89 -6.30 -12.18
N HIS A 314 40.78 -5.26 -11.34
CA HIS A 314 41.82 -4.22 -11.26
C HIS A 314 41.38 -3.04 -10.38
N HIS A 315 42.23 -2.75 -9.40
CA HIS A 315 42.32 -1.45 -8.75
C HIS A 315 42.76 -0.38 -9.75
N THR A 316 42.06 0.76 -9.76
CA THR A 316 42.65 2.04 -10.18
C THR A 316 42.31 3.09 -9.15
N GLU A 317 43.31 3.37 -8.32
CA GLU A 317 43.45 4.54 -7.47
C GLU A 317 43.76 5.73 -8.40
N THR A 318 42.93 6.77 -8.39
CA THR A 318 43.28 8.04 -9.06
C THR A 318 43.03 9.20 -8.11
N GLU A 319 44.13 9.95 -7.94
CA GLU A 319 44.36 11.06 -7.04
C GLU A 319 43.39 12.24 -7.21
N ALA A 320 43.21 12.94 -6.08
CA ALA A 320 42.64 14.27 -6.01
C ALA A 320 43.49 15.31 -6.76
N PRO A 321 42.87 16.42 -7.16
CA PRO A 321 43.51 17.70 -6.91
C PRO A 321 42.59 18.65 -6.14
N ALA A 322 43.19 19.23 -5.09
CA ALA A 322 42.79 20.51 -4.54
C ALA A 322 42.94 21.60 -5.62
N HIS A 323 42.01 22.55 -5.68
CA HIS A 323 42.30 23.99 -5.64
C HIS A 323 41.02 24.83 -5.73
N GLN A 324 40.85 25.68 -4.72
CA GLN A 324 40.52 27.11 -4.77
C GLN A 324 39.66 27.62 -5.94
N SER A 325 38.52 28.24 -5.61
CA SER A 325 38.41 29.71 -5.49
C SER A 325 36.94 30.15 -5.46
N SER A 326 36.58 30.92 -4.43
CA SER A 326 35.37 31.72 -4.38
C SER A 326 35.44 32.86 -5.41
N PRO A 327 34.30 33.29 -5.97
CA PRO A 327 34.01 34.71 -5.87
C PRO A 327 32.53 35.09 -5.65
N LYS A 328 32.37 35.98 -4.67
CA LYS A 328 31.58 37.23 -4.71
C LYS A 328 30.14 37.20 -5.26
N SER A 329 29.23 37.29 -4.29
CA SER A 329 28.14 38.29 -4.19
C SER A 329 27.83 39.13 -5.45
N ARG A 330 26.63 38.95 -6.02
CA ARG A 330 26.03 39.95 -6.91
C ARG A 330 24.59 40.27 -6.51
N SER A 331 24.48 41.47 -5.93
CA SER A 331 23.41 42.48 -6.02
C SER A 331 21.95 42.06 -5.90
N LYS A 332 21.36 42.48 -4.77
CA LYS A 332 19.96 42.94 -4.66
C LYS A 332 19.62 43.89 -5.82
N ARG A 333 18.45 43.70 -6.43
CA ARG A 333 17.76 44.74 -7.19
C ARG A 333 16.37 44.91 -6.58
N SER A 334 16.21 46.00 -5.85
CA SER A 334 14.93 46.56 -5.46
C SER A 334 14.49 47.53 -6.55
N THR A 335 13.25 47.43 -7.00
CA THR A 335 12.57 48.53 -7.70
C THR A 335 11.14 48.62 -7.21
N ALA A 336 10.80 49.85 -6.84
CA ALA A 336 9.58 50.28 -6.20
C ALA A 336 8.42 50.46 -7.20
N GLU A 337 7.21 50.35 -6.64
CA GLU A 337 6.01 51.17 -6.83
C GLU A 337 5.69 51.79 -8.21
N SER A 338 4.53 51.34 -8.76
CA SER A 338 3.33 52.09 -9.22
C SER A 338 3.47 53.34 -10.13
N PRO A 339 2.52 53.57 -11.08
CA PRO A 339 1.12 53.82 -10.70
C PRO A 339 0.00 53.33 -11.65
N THR A 340 -1.17 53.29 -11.02
CA THR A 340 -2.59 53.27 -11.44
C THR A 340 -2.98 54.06 -12.70
N ALA A 341 -3.92 53.48 -13.47
CA ALA A 341 -5.12 54.06 -14.13
C ALA A 341 -5.39 53.33 -15.46
N THR A 342 -6.57 53.15 -16.06
CA THR A 342 -8.01 53.28 -15.77
C THR A 342 -8.71 52.88 -17.09
N SER A 343 -9.89 52.24 -17.02
CA SER A 343 -10.87 52.03 -18.12
C SER A 343 -10.42 51.08 -19.26
N THR A 344 -11.28 50.26 -19.87
CA THR A 344 -12.68 50.52 -20.26
C THR A 344 -13.39 49.19 -20.45
N ALA A 345 -14.69 49.17 -20.12
CA ALA A 345 -15.61 48.10 -20.45
C ALA A 345 -15.86 48.02 -21.97
N THR A 346 -16.12 46.81 -22.45
CA THR A 346 -17.04 46.59 -23.57
C THR A 346 -17.82 45.31 -23.29
N GLU A 347 -19.14 45.46 -23.30
CA GLU A 347 -20.13 44.39 -23.34
C GLU A 347 -20.12 43.67 -24.69
N ASP A 348 -20.87 42.57 -24.70
CA ASP A 348 -21.62 42.01 -25.83
C ASP A 348 -21.09 40.79 -26.62
N THR A 349 -21.71 39.65 -26.26
CA THR A 349 -22.75 38.96 -27.08
C THR A 349 -22.33 37.83 -28.02
N SER A 350 -23.01 36.68 -27.80
CA SER A 350 -23.37 35.62 -28.78
C SER A 350 -22.25 34.74 -29.33
N THR A 351 -22.42 33.46 -29.71
CA THR A 351 -23.51 32.47 -29.68
C THR A 351 -22.85 31.12 -30.05
N ILE A 352 -23.53 30.02 -29.73
CA ILE A 352 -23.61 28.76 -30.51
C ILE A 352 -22.31 27.97 -30.75
N GLY A 353 -22.32 26.72 -30.28
CA GLY A 353 -21.40 25.70 -30.75
C GLY A 353 -21.41 24.46 -29.85
N GLU A 354 -22.54 23.76 -29.81
CA GLU A 354 -22.68 22.40 -29.28
C GLU A 354 -22.04 21.41 -30.28
N PRO A 355 -21.03 20.62 -29.91
CA PRO A 355 -20.63 19.46 -30.68
C PRO A 355 -21.21 18.19 -30.06
N GLU A 356 -22.28 17.73 -30.72
CA GLU A 356 -22.57 16.36 -31.13
C GLU A 356 -21.91 15.22 -30.33
N ILE A 357 -22.77 14.51 -29.59
CA ILE A 357 -22.51 13.26 -28.89
C ILE A 357 -22.33 12.15 -29.93
N LEU A 358 -21.12 11.60 -30.04
CA LEU A 358 -20.87 10.34 -30.75
C LEU A 358 -20.96 9.16 -29.77
N ASP A 359 -21.95 8.31 -30.05
CA ASP A 359 -22.20 6.98 -29.50
C ASP A 359 -21.24 5.96 -30.13
N PRO A 360 -20.40 5.25 -29.35
CA PRO A 360 -19.78 4.02 -29.81
C PRO A 360 -20.48 2.81 -29.18
N THR A 361 -21.53 2.37 -29.87
CA THR A 361 -22.09 1.03 -29.75
C THR A 361 -21.11 0.00 -30.32
N ALA A 362 -20.77 -0.97 -29.47
CA ALA A 362 -20.38 -2.35 -29.76
C ALA A 362 -19.21 -2.64 -30.74
N ALA A 363 -18.13 -3.20 -30.18
CA ALA A 363 -17.36 -4.23 -30.84
C ALA A 363 -17.04 -5.37 -29.83
N PRO A 364 -17.28 -6.65 -30.18
CA PRO A 364 -17.03 -7.78 -29.29
C PRO A 364 -15.55 -8.20 -29.32
N PHE A 365 -15.00 -8.48 -28.13
CA PHE A 365 -13.68 -9.10 -27.98
C PHE A 365 -13.76 -10.59 -28.35
N PRO A 366 -12.80 -11.14 -29.12
CA PRO A 366 -12.58 -12.57 -29.15
C PRO A 366 -11.81 -13.00 -27.88
N LEU A 367 -12.45 -13.87 -27.10
CA LEU A 367 -11.80 -14.71 -26.09
C LEU A 367 -10.85 -15.66 -26.81
N ALA A 368 -9.55 -15.55 -26.53
CA ALA A 368 -8.59 -16.57 -26.88
C ALA A 368 -8.41 -17.50 -25.67
N ASP A 369 -8.76 -18.76 -25.91
CA ASP A 369 -8.59 -19.90 -25.03
C ASP A 369 -7.12 -20.17 -24.68
N GLY A 370 -6.92 -20.70 -23.47
CA GLY A 370 -6.07 -21.86 -23.25
C GLY A 370 -4.56 -21.63 -23.17
N ALA A 371 -4.06 -21.44 -21.95
CA ALA A 371 -2.75 -21.95 -21.57
C ALA A 371 -2.74 -22.30 -20.07
N ASP A 372 -3.00 -23.58 -19.79
CA ASP A 372 -2.72 -24.21 -18.50
C ASP A 372 -1.20 -24.18 -18.26
N ILE A 373 -0.75 -23.33 -17.33
CA ILE A 373 0.61 -23.39 -16.80
C ILE A 373 0.50 -23.86 -15.34
N LEU A 374 0.52 -25.18 -15.19
CA LEU A 374 0.82 -25.84 -13.93
C LEU A 374 2.25 -25.48 -13.53
N THR A 375 2.39 -24.55 -12.58
CA THR A 375 3.66 -24.27 -11.93
C THR A 375 3.69 -25.03 -10.60
N PRO A 376 4.70 -25.87 -10.33
CA PRO A 376 4.75 -26.69 -9.14
C PRO A 376 4.96 -25.85 -7.88
N LEU A 377 4.04 -25.99 -6.91
CA LEU A 377 4.18 -25.56 -5.53
C LEU A 377 5.32 -26.34 -4.85
N GLY A 378 6.47 -25.68 -4.68
CA GLY A 378 7.64 -26.18 -3.97
C GLY A 378 8.04 -25.25 -2.82
N LEU A 379 7.39 -25.46 -1.67
CA LEU A 379 7.98 -25.58 -0.34
C LEU A 379 9.30 -24.81 -0.05
N PHE A 380 9.24 -23.65 0.62
CA PHE A 380 10.32 -23.24 1.55
C PHE A 380 9.74 -22.55 2.78
N MET A 381 9.81 -23.29 3.89
CA MET A 381 9.63 -22.75 5.24
C MET A 381 10.93 -22.08 5.71
N ALA A 382 10.75 -20.95 6.39
CA ALA A 382 11.54 -20.43 7.51
C ALA A 382 13.06 -20.69 7.53
N ALA A 383 13.83 -19.65 7.23
CA ALA A 383 15.13 -19.44 7.84
C ALA A 383 15.13 -18.06 8.51
N SER A 384 14.76 -18.04 9.79
CA SER A 384 14.94 -16.90 10.68
C SER A 384 15.78 -17.39 11.86
N SER A 385 17.09 -17.20 11.79
CA SER A 385 18.00 -17.41 12.92
C SER A 385 19.20 -16.49 12.75
N PHE A 386 19.44 -15.69 13.79
CA PHE A 386 20.59 -14.81 14.05
C PHE A 386 20.64 -13.51 13.24
N PHE A 387 20.15 -12.42 13.83
CA PHE A 387 20.94 -11.25 14.28
C PHE A 387 20.14 -10.39 15.25
#